data_AF-A0A5B9WTT5-F1
#
_entry.id   AF-A0A5B9WTT5-F1
#
_cell.length_a   1.000
_cell.length_b   1.000
_cell.length_c   1.000
_cell.angle_alpha   90.00
_cell.angle_beta   90.00
_cell.angle_gamma   90.00
#
_symmetry.space_group_name_H-M   'P 1'
#
loop_
_entity.id
_entity.type
_entity.pdbx_description
1 polymer ?
#
loop_
_entity_poly.entity_id
_entity_poly.type
_entity_poly.pdbx_seq_one_letter_code
_entity_poly.pdbx_strand_id
1 'polypeptide(L)'
;MRIGIKILQITLMLLLRQSADAQNHLVTHNFIRQKVTEGYFTQKPGTTIPQDNFCISKTEAVNWLYLDESYLPSDNRMPWWSEIVPLPSVSRQVTVYNQSWGWGSCITSVSGLQGFSLPYQLCPGDLEVYGSYTGSPTYIQATVSNAQFYRFVMIVNGVEVQAYDNNEWDNLPRTVYFEAHHLYNGGDVYLLLE
;
A
#
# COMPACT_ATOMS: atom_id res chain seq x y z
N MET A 1 22.29 -0.27 -47.06
CA MET A 1 21.51 0.02 -45.83
C MET A 1 20.25 -0.86 -45.75
N ARG A 2 20.38 -2.20 -45.78
CA ARG A 2 19.26 -3.16 -45.62
C ARG A 2 19.58 -4.32 -44.66
N ILE A 3 20.81 -4.37 -44.14
CA ILE A 3 21.31 -5.44 -43.26
C ILE A 3 20.89 -5.19 -41.80
N GLY A 4 20.79 -3.93 -41.37
CA GLY A 4 20.43 -3.57 -39.98
C GLY A 4 18.99 -3.93 -39.57
N ILE A 5 18.04 -3.93 -40.50
CA ILE A 5 16.61 -4.21 -40.19
C ILE A 5 16.39 -5.70 -39.89
N LYS A 6 17.14 -6.61 -40.53
CA LYS A 6 17.00 -8.05 -40.30
C LYS A 6 17.57 -8.51 -38.95
N ILE A 7 18.63 -7.87 -38.47
CA ILE A 7 19.22 -8.17 -37.16
C ILE A 7 18.26 -7.74 -36.04
N LEU A 8 17.63 -6.56 -36.17
CA LEU A 8 16.67 -6.06 -35.19
C LEU A 8 15.42 -6.95 -35.04
N GLN A 9 14.92 -7.52 -36.15
CA GLN A 9 13.78 -8.45 -36.08
C GLN A 9 14.12 -9.78 -35.40
N ILE A 10 15.34 -10.29 -35.55
CA ILE A 10 15.78 -11.54 -34.91
C ILE A 10 15.93 -11.34 -33.39
N THR A 11 16.50 -10.21 -32.96
CA THR A 11 16.63 -9.90 -31.52
C THR A 11 15.28 -9.74 -30.84
N LEU A 12 14.31 -9.11 -31.52
CA LEU A 12 12.95 -8.93 -30.99
C LEU A 12 12.19 -10.27 -30.86
N MET A 13 12.36 -11.20 -31.80
CA MET A 13 11.74 -12.53 -31.69
C MET A 13 12.37 -13.42 -30.61
N LEU A 14 13.67 -13.27 -30.32
CA LEU A 14 14.30 -14.00 -29.21
C LEU A 14 13.83 -13.53 -27.83
N LEU A 15 13.60 -12.22 -27.67
CA LEU A 15 13.09 -11.64 -26.42
C LEU A 15 11.65 -12.09 -26.10
N LEU A 16 10.82 -12.32 -27.13
CA LEU A 16 9.44 -12.78 -26.94
C LEU A 16 9.35 -14.27 -26.53
N ARG A 17 10.30 -15.12 -26.93
CA ARG A 17 10.29 -16.56 -26.57
C ARG A 17 10.66 -16.86 -25.13
N GLN A 18 11.48 -16.03 -24.48
CA GLN A 18 11.85 -16.25 -23.06
C GLN A 18 10.69 -16.03 -22.08
N SER A 19 9.60 -15.37 -22.51
CA SER A 19 8.46 -15.08 -21.65
C SER A 19 7.46 -16.23 -21.49
N ALA A 20 7.45 -17.21 -22.41
CA ALA A 20 6.46 -18.29 -22.42
C ALA A 20 6.80 -19.43 -21.43
N ASP A 21 8.07 -19.82 -21.34
CA ASP A 21 8.51 -20.87 -20.41
C ASP A 21 8.51 -20.41 -18.94
N ALA A 22 8.49 -19.09 -18.71
CA ALA A 22 8.41 -18.51 -17.37
C ALA A 22 7.02 -18.68 -16.72
N GLN A 23 6.00 -19.17 -17.41
CA GLN A 23 4.63 -19.22 -16.88
C GLN A 23 4.24 -20.56 -16.24
N ASN A 24 4.90 -21.67 -16.59
CA ASN A 24 4.54 -23.02 -16.15
C ASN A 24 5.60 -23.64 -15.22
N HIS A 25 6.05 -22.87 -14.23
CA HIS A 25 6.95 -23.39 -13.19
C HIS A 25 6.29 -23.29 -11.82
N LEU A 26 6.64 -24.24 -10.94
CA LEU A 26 6.28 -24.18 -9.53
C LEU A 26 7.04 -23.04 -8.85
N VAL A 27 6.37 -22.37 -7.93
CA VAL A 27 6.87 -21.15 -7.30
C VAL A 27 7.34 -21.47 -5.89
N THR A 28 8.52 -21.01 -5.51
CA THR A 28 9.06 -21.24 -4.16
C THR A 28 8.72 -20.09 -3.20
N HIS A 29 8.78 -20.35 -1.90
CA HIS A 29 8.61 -19.31 -0.87
C HIS A 29 9.57 -18.14 -1.06
N ASN A 30 10.85 -18.41 -1.31
CA ASN A 30 11.84 -17.38 -1.63
C ASN A 30 11.46 -16.52 -2.84
N PHE A 31 10.91 -17.12 -3.90
CA PHE A 31 10.47 -16.37 -5.07
C PHE A 31 9.27 -15.47 -4.77
N ILE A 32 8.27 -15.98 -4.06
CA ILE A 32 7.11 -15.17 -3.62
C ILE A 32 7.58 -13.99 -2.77
N ARG A 33 8.46 -14.25 -1.80
CA ARG A 33 9.03 -13.20 -0.95
C ARG A 33 9.75 -12.12 -1.76
N GLN A 34 10.56 -12.53 -2.75
CA GLN A 34 11.19 -11.58 -3.66
C GLN A 34 10.13 -10.74 -4.39
N LYS A 35 9.06 -11.36 -4.91
CA LYS A 35 7.97 -10.68 -5.61
C LYS A 35 7.13 -9.76 -4.71
N VAL A 36 6.99 -10.08 -3.42
CA VAL A 36 6.41 -9.18 -2.41
C VAL A 36 7.31 -7.97 -2.20
N THR A 37 8.62 -8.17 -2.03
CA THR A 37 9.59 -7.07 -1.88
C THR A 37 9.62 -6.17 -3.12
N GLU A 38 9.46 -6.75 -4.31
CA GLU A 38 9.34 -6.02 -5.59
C GLU A 38 7.98 -5.31 -5.77
N GLY A 39 7.01 -5.54 -4.87
CA GLY A 39 5.67 -4.94 -4.93
C GLY A 39 4.71 -5.59 -5.93
N TYR A 40 5.05 -6.75 -6.49
CA TYR A 40 4.17 -7.49 -7.40
C TYR A 40 2.99 -8.14 -6.66
N PHE A 41 3.23 -8.68 -5.47
CA PHE A 41 2.17 -9.19 -4.58
C PHE A 41 2.01 -8.33 -3.35
N THR A 42 0.77 -8.24 -2.87
CA THR A 42 0.47 -7.68 -1.54
C THR A 42 0.34 -8.82 -0.54
N GLN A 43 1.19 -8.82 0.48
CA GLN A 43 1.14 -9.78 1.58
C GLN A 43 0.05 -9.39 2.60
N LYS A 44 -0.67 -10.38 3.12
CA LYS A 44 -1.69 -10.19 4.15
C LYS A 44 -1.05 -9.83 5.51
N PRO A 45 -1.62 -8.91 6.29
CA PRO A 45 -1.10 -8.53 7.61
C PRO A 45 -0.92 -9.73 8.55
N GLY A 46 0.13 -9.70 9.37
CA GLY A 46 0.37 -10.74 10.39
C GLY A 46 0.86 -12.09 9.85
N THR A 47 1.08 -12.20 8.54
CA THR A 47 1.63 -13.42 7.93
C THR A 47 3.15 -13.30 7.75
N THR A 48 3.84 -14.44 7.71
CA THR A 48 5.28 -14.51 7.43
C THR A 48 5.52 -15.55 6.34
N ILE A 49 6.15 -15.15 5.25
CA ILE A 49 6.57 -16.08 4.19
C ILE A 49 7.91 -16.72 4.61
N PRO A 50 8.00 -18.06 4.70
CA PRO A 50 9.22 -18.75 5.09
C PRO A 50 10.43 -18.41 4.20
N GLN A 51 11.63 -18.39 4.79
CA GLN A 51 12.89 -18.20 4.08
C GLN A 51 13.48 -19.55 3.64
N ASP A 52 12.75 -20.26 2.79
CA ASP A 52 13.19 -21.54 2.24
C ASP A 52 12.87 -21.64 0.74
N ASN A 53 13.26 -22.77 0.14
CA ASN A 53 13.05 -23.07 -1.28
C ASN A 53 11.95 -24.10 -1.49
N PHE A 54 11.06 -24.33 -0.51
CA PHE A 54 9.91 -25.19 -0.74
C PHE A 54 8.92 -24.50 -1.68
N CYS A 55 8.23 -25.31 -2.47
CA CYS A 55 7.17 -24.83 -3.36
C CYS A 55 5.97 -24.41 -2.51
N ILE A 56 5.39 -23.26 -2.83
CA ILE A 56 4.20 -22.76 -2.15
C ILE A 56 3.00 -23.66 -2.47
N SER A 57 2.24 -24.03 -1.44
CA SER A 57 0.96 -24.69 -1.61
C SER A 57 -0.16 -23.68 -1.90
N LYS A 58 -1.29 -24.17 -2.43
CA LYS A 58 -2.49 -23.35 -2.64
C LYS A 58 -2.95 -22.66 -1.33
N THR A 59 -3.00 -23.41 -0.24
CA THR A 59 -3.43 -22.91 1.07
C THR A 59 -2.51 -21.81 1.58
N GLU A 60 -1.19 -21.97 1.45
CA GLU A 60 -0.22 -20.96 1.82
C GLU A 60 -0.37 -19.69 0.97
N ALA A 61 -0.51 -19.83 -0.35
CA ALA A 61 -0.69 -18.69 -1.25
C ALA A 61 -1.91 -17.84 -0.87
N VAL A 62 -3.06 -18.48 -0.63
CA VAL A 62 -4.29 -17.78 -0.21
C VAL A 62 -4.17 -17.19 1.20
N ASN A 63 -3.47 -17.87 2.12
CA ASN A 63 -3.31 -17.36 3.48
C ASN A 63 -2.34 -16.18 3.55
N TRP A 64 -1.33 -16.12 2.68
CA TRP A 64 -0.28 -15.10 2.76
C TRP A 64 -0.50 -13.92 1.82
N LEU A 65 -1.24 -14.09 0.71
CA LEU A 65 -1.31 -13.10 -0.37
C LEU A 65 -2.77 -12.73 -0.71
N TYR A 66 -2.97 -11.52 -1.22
CA TYR A 66 -4.21 -11.15 -1.90
C TYR A 66 -4.16 -11.56 -3.37
N LEU A 67 -4.88 -12.62 -3.73
CA LEU A 67 -4.87 -13.24 -5.06
C LEU A 67 -6.28 -13.27 -5.66
N ASP A 68 -6.35 -13.33 -6.99
CA ASP A 68 -7.57 -13.74 -7.69
C ASP A 68 -7.69 -15.27 -7.65
N GLU A 69 -8.51 -15.77 -6.72
CA GLU A 69 -8.68 -17.21 -6.50
C GLU A 69 -9.30 -17.95 -7.70
N SER A 70 -9.88 -17.23 -8.68
CA SER A 70 -10.44 -17.86 -9.90
C SER A 70 -9.38 -18.44 -10.83
N TYR A 71 -8.12 -18.02 -10.69
CA TYR A 71 -6.98 -18.53 -11.44
C TYR A 71 -6.25 -19.68 -10.74
N LEU A 72 -6.51 -19.91 -9.44
CA LEU A 72 -5.86 -20.97 -8.69
C LEU A 72 -6.35 -22.35 -9.16
N PRO A 73 -5.50 -23.39 -9.05
CA PRO A 73 -5.89 -24.75 -9.39
C PRO A 73 -7.16 -25.17 -8.64
N SER A 74 -8.11 -25.76 -9.35
CA SER A 74 -9.33 -26.32 -8.75
C SER A 74 -9.08 -27.61 -7.98
N ASP A 75 -7.94 -28.25 -8.19
CA ASP A 75 -7.49 -29.45 -7.47
C ASP A 75 -6.55 -29.09 -6.30
N ASN A 76 -5.96 -30.10 -5.65
CA ASN A 76 -5.03 -29.94 -4.53
C ASN A 76 -3.56 -29.83 -4.97
N ARG A 77 -3.28 -29.55 -6.25
CA ARG A 77 -1.88 -29.40 -6.71
C ARG A 77 -1.31 -28.05 -6.32
N MET A 78 0.01 -27.95 -6.34
CA MET A 78 0.71 -26.68 -6.16
C MET A 78 0.44 -25.75 -7.36
N PRO A 79 0.16 -24.46 -7.13
CA PRO A 79 -0.08 -23.52 -8.21
C PRO A 79 1.19 -23.28 -9.05
N TRP A 80 1.00 -23.09 -10.35
CA TRP A 80 2.04 -22.55 -11.22
C TRP A 80 2.14 -21.03 -11.08
N TRP A 81 3.26 -20.46 -11.51
CA TRP A 81 3.45 -19.01 -11.52
C TRP A 81 2.32 -18.25 -12.21
N SER A 82 1.86 -18.74 -13.36
CA SER A 82 0.74 -18.14 -14.11
C SER A 82 -0.61 -18.15 -13.38
N GLU A 83 -0.75 -18.98 -12.34
CA GLU A 83 -1.99 -19.16 -11.59
C GLU A 83 -2.02 -18.33 -10.31
N ILE A 84 -0.85 -17.86 -9.84
CA ILE A 84 -0.73 -16.95 -8.70
C ILE A 84 -0.91 -15.53 -9.21
N VAL A 85 -2.15 -15.18 -9.56
CA VAL A 85 -2.51 -13.86 -10.08
C VAL A 85 -2.80 -12.92 -8.90
N PRO A 86 -2.08 -11.79 -8.75
CA PRO A 86 -2.37 -10.82 -7.70
C PRO A 86 -3.78 -10.27 -7.89
N LEU A 87 -4.53 -10.14 -6.79
CA LEU A 87 -5.79 -9.41 -6.84
C LEU A 87 -5.47 -7.95 -7.25
N PRO A 88 -6.20 -7.34 -8.20
CA PRO A 88 -5.96 -5.96 -8.57
C PRO A 88 -5.94 -5.09 -7.31
N SER A 89 -4.82 -4.42 -7.07
CA SER A 89 -4.72 -3.48 -5.96
C SER A 89 -5.85 -2.47 -6.11
N VAL A 90 -6.82 -2.52 -5.21
CA VAL A 90 -7.93 -1.56 -5.22
C VAL A 90 -7.31 -0.19 -4.97
N SER A 91 -7.27 0.63 -6.01
CA SER A 91 -6.87 2.03 -5.90
C SER A 91 -7.98 2.74 -5.13
N ARG A 92 -7.63 3.24 -3.95
CA ARG A 92 -8.55 3.98 -3.07
C ARG A 92 -8.17 5.45 -3.11
N GLN A 93 -9.16 6.32 -3.00
CA GLN A 93 -8.96 7.77 -2.99
C GLN A 93 -8.64 8.26 -1.59
N VAL A 94 -7.76 9.25 -1.49
CA VAL A 94 -7.49 9.99 -0.26
C VAL A 94 -7.52 11.49 -0.54
N THR A 95 -8.12 12.24 0.39
CA THR A 95 -8.06 13.70 0.42
C THR A 95 -7.53 14.14 1.78
N VAL A 96 -6.55 15.02 1.79
CA VAL A 96 -5.95 15.57 3.02
C VAL A 96 -6.12 17.07 3.02
N TYR A 97 -6.67 17.63 4.10
CA TYR A 97 -6.74 19.08 4.27
C TYR A 97 -6.52 19.52 5.71
N ASN A 98 -5.95 20.72 5.84
CA ASN A 98 -5.62 21.34 7.10
C ASN A 98 -6.68 22.38 7.45
N GLN A 99 -7.55 22.07 8.43
CA GLN A 99 -8.59 22.97 8.92
C GLN A 99 -8.14 23.83 10.11
N SER A 100 -6.84 23.90 10.38
CA SER A 100 -6.33 24.75 11.46
C SER A 100 -6.52 26.23 11.10
N TRP A 101 -6.62 27.09 12.12
CA TRP A 101 -6.91 28.52 11.96
C TRP A 101 -5.69 29.34 12.38
N GLY A 102 -5.38 30.41 11.64
CA GLY A 102 -4.30 31.34 12.01
C GLY A 102 -2.90 30.70 11.97
N TRP A 103 -2.15 30.79 13.07
CA TRP A 103 -0.78 30.26 13.24
C TRP A 103 -0.74 28.74 13.51
N GLY A 104 -1.68 28.00 12.94
CA GLY A 104 -1.81 26.55 13.13
C GLY A 104 -0.64 25.76 12.53
N SER A 105 -0.46 24.53 13.01
CA SER A 105 0.55 23.62 12.52
C SER A 105 0.27 23.16 11.09
N CYS A 106 1.31 22.83 10.33
CA CYS A 106 1.20 22.22 9.02
C CYS A 106 1.43 20.71 9.09
N ILE A 107 0.85 19.95 8.16
CA ILE A 107 1.14 18.54 7.96
C ILE A 107 2.40 18.42 7.10
N THR A 108 3.46 17.83 7.62
CA THR A 108 4.75 17.70 6.91
C THR A 108 4.88 16.37 6.17
N SER A 109 4.20 15.32 6.64
CA SER A 109 4.14 14.03 5.95
C SER A 109 2.91 13.22 6.35
N VAL A 110 2.51 12.31 5.47
CA VAL A 110 1.52 11.26 5.74
C VAL A 110 2.16 9.92 5.39
N SER A 111 2.04 8.94 6.28
CA SER A 111 2.54 7.57 6.09
C SER A 111 1.44 6.54 6.36
N GLY A 112 1.69 5.29 5.98
CA GLY A 112 0.71 4.20 6.05
C GLY A 112 -0.12 4.02 4.78
N LEU A 113 -0.19 5.03 3.92
CA LEU A 113 -0.88 4.98 2.63
C LEU A 113 0.08 4.61 1.49
N GLN A 114 0.14 3.34 1.11
CA GLN A 114 1.07 2.88 0.07
C GLN A 114 0.81 3.59 -1.27
N GLY A 115 1.85 4.22 -1.82
CA GLY A 115 1.77 4.96 -3.09
C GLY A 115 1.28 6.40 -2.96
N PHE A 116 0.91 6.85 -1.76
CA PHE A 116 0.57 8.25 -1.50
C PHE A 116 1.68 8.95 -0.72
N SER A 117 1.97 10.19 -1.11
CA SER A 117 2.79 11.12 -0.34
C SER A 117 2.25 12.53 -0.50
N LEU A 118 2.49 13.38 0.50
CA LEU A 118 2.20 14.80 0.36
C LEU A 118 3.23 15.43 -0.60
N PRO A 119 2.79 16.18 -1.63
CA PRO A 119 3.69 16.84 -2.57
C PRO A 119 4.41 18.05 -1.95
N TYR A 120 3.83 18.62 -0.91
CA TYR A 120 4.36 19.75 -0.13
C TYR A 120 3.79 19.69 1.30
N GLN A 121 4.40 20.44 2.20
CA GLN A 121 3.88 20.61 3.56
C GLN A 121 2.54 21.37 3.51
N LEU A 122 1.49 20.80 4.10
CA LEU A 122 0.13 21.32 4.02
C LEU A 122 -0.20 22.21 5.23
N CYS A 123 -0.14 23.52 5.02
CA CYS A 123 -0.33 24.55 6.04
C CYS A 123 -1.76 25.09 6.11
N PRO A 124 -2.12 25.82 7.18
CA PRO A 124 -3.42 26.47 7.29
C PRO A 124 -3.68 27.41 6.10
N GLY A 125 -4.82 27.23 5.43
CA GLY A 125 -5.21 28.03 4.26
C GLY A 125 -4.74 27.51 2.91
N ASP A 126 -3.90 26.46 2.88
CA ASP A 126 -3.55 25.79 1.64
C ASP A 126 -4.73 25.02 1.04
N LEU A 127 -4.66 24.77 -0.27
CA LEU A 127 -5.58 23.88 -0.95
C LEU A 127 -5.37 22.43 -0.50
N GLU A 128 -6.47 21.70 -0.40
CA GLU A 128 -6.47 20.28 -0.09
C GLU A 128 -5.66 19.45 -1.12
N VAL A 129 -5.07 18.36 -0.65
CA VAL A 129 -4.28 17.45 -1.47
C VAL A 129 -5.11 16.21 -1.77
N TYR A 130 -5.25 15.92 -3.06
CA TYR A 130 -5.89 14.71 -3.58
C TYR A 130 -4.85 13.69 -4.01
N GLY A 131 -5.12 12.42 -3.77
CA GLY A 131 -4.31 11.34 -4.30
C GLY A 131 -4.99 9.99 -4.21
N SER A 132 -4.23 8.97 -4.59
CA SER A 132 -4.66 7.59 -4.49
C SER A 132 -3.64 6.77 -3.72
N TYR A 133 -4.11 5.74 -3.03
CA TYR A 133 -3.26 4.74 -2.39
C TYR A 133 -3.73 3.34 -2.74
N THR A 134 -2.85 2.36 -2.55
CA THR A 134 -3.15 0.93 -2.73
C THR A 134 -3.07 0.17 -1.41
N GLY A 135 -3.71 -0.99 -1.36
CA GLY A 135 -3.68 -1.87 -0.20
C GLY A 135 -4.67 -1.46 0.90
N SER A 136 -4.65 -2.22 2.00
CA SER A 136 -5.41 -1.94 3.22
C SER A 136 -4.44 -1.43 4.29
N PRO A 137 -4.39 -0.11 4.55
CA PRO A 137 -3.52 0.43 5.59
C PRO A 137 -3.91 -0.19 6.93
N THR A 138 -2.93 -0.59 7.74
CA THR A 138 -3.20 -1.00 9.13
C THR A 138 -3.22 0.21 10.06
N TYR A 139 -2.41 1.23 9.76
CA TYR A 139 -2.38 2.50 10.48
C TYR A 139 -2.08 3.63 9.48
N ILE A 140 -2.60 4.82 9.77
CA ILE A 140 -2.28 6.05 9.03
C ILE A 140 -1.73 7.06 10.02
N GLN A 141 -0.62 7.69 9.68
CA GLN A 141 0.09 8.62 10.55
C GLN A 141 0.35 9.92 9.81
N ALA A 142 0.12 11.05 10.47
CA ALA A 142 0.65 12.34 10.02
C ALA A 142 1.77 12.83 10.94
N THR A 143 2.77 13.47 10.32
CA THR A 143 3.76 14.27 11.06
C THR A 143 3.41 15.73 10.90
N VAL A 144 3.52 16.50 11.97
CA VAL A 144 3.06 17.89 11.99
C VAL A 144 4.18 18.82 12.45
N SER A 145 4.29 20.00 11.84
CA SER A 145 5.27 21.02 12.23
C SER A 145 4.83 21.71 13.52
N ASN A 146 5.78 22.05 14.43
CA ASN A 146 5.60 22.89 15.63
C ASN A 146 4.14 22.95 16.14
N ALA A 147 3.76 22.01 17.02
CA ALA A 147 2.39 21.79 17.47
C ALA A 147 1.92 22.88 18.45
N GLN A 148 1.32 23.96 17.96
CA GLN A 148 0.63 24.94 18.83
C GLN A 148 -0.88 24.67 18.87
N PHE A 149 -1.50 24.51 17.70
CA PHE A 149 -2.91 24.11 17.55
C PHE A 149 -3.09 23.40 16.21
N TYR A 150 -3.83 22.30 16.18
CA TYR A 150 -4.18 21.68 14.91
C TYR A 150 -5.58 21.08 14.87
N ARG A 151 -6.17 21.17 13.67
CA ARG A 151 -7.30 20.35 13.24
C ARG A 151 -7.03 19.84 11.83
N PHE A 152 -6.76 18.56 11.72
CA PHE A 152 -6.50 17.90 10.44
C PHE A 152 -7.64 16.97 10.11
N VAL A 153 -8.01 16.96 8.83
CA VAL A 153 -9.02 16.05 8.32
C VAL A 153 -8.45 15.29 7.13
N MET A 154 -8.70 13.99 7.14
CA MET A 154 -8.35 13.09 6.07
C MET A 154 -9.58 12.30 5.67
N ILE A 155 -9.93 12.33 4.39
CA ILE A 155 -11.00 11.51 3.84
C ILE A 155 -10.34 10.32 3.15
N VAL A 156 -10.57 9.12 3.68
CA VAL A 156 -10.00 7.86 3.21
C VAL A 156 -11.12 7.01 2.66
N ASN A 157 -11.16 6.82 1.33
CA ASN A 157 -12.24 6.08 0.66
C ASN A 157 -13.65 6.60 1.02
N GLY A 158 -13.80 7.92 1.14
CA GLY A 158 -15.06 8.56 1.53
C GLY A 158 -15.35 8.58 3.03
N VAL A 159 -14.52 7.94 3.86
CA VAL A 159 -14.62 7.98 5.33
C VAL A 159 -13.77 9.13 5.85
N GLU A 160 -14.40 10.05 6.57
CA GLU A 160 -13.71 11.18 7.20
C GLU A 160 -13.07 10.76 8.52
N VAL A 161 -11.80 11.11 8.68
CA VAL A 161 -11.01 10.88 9.89
C VAL A 161 -10.42 12.23 10.32
N GLN A 162 -10.59 12.59 11.58
CA GLN A 162 -10.11 13.86 12.12
C GLN A 162 -9.11 13.64 13.25
N ALA A 163 -8.11 14.51 13.33
CA ALA A 163 -7.28 14.64 14.52
C ALA A 163 -7.28 16.11 14.95
N TYR A 164 -7.47 16.34 16.25
CA TYR A 164 -7.49 17.69 16.81
C TYR A 164 -6.72 17.72 18.14
N ASP A 165 -5.95 18.79 18.33
CA ASP A 165 -5.35 19.13 19.63
C ASP A 165 -5.52 20.63 19.86
N ASN A 166 -6.14 20.94 21.00
CA ASN A 166 -6.39 22.29 21.46
C ASN A 166 -5.57 22.65 22.71
N ASN A 167 -4.70 21.76 23.18
CA ASN A 167 -4.00 21.90 24.46
C ASN A 167 -2.48 22.10 24.30
N GLU A 168 -2.04 23.22 24.90
CA GLU A 168 -0.69 23.61 25.31
C GLU A 168 0.40 23.92 24.28
N TRP A 169 1.09 25.03 24.58
CA TRP A 169 2.17 25.66 23.84
C TRP A 169 3.50 24.90 24.00
N ASP A 170 3.64 23.74 23.34
CA ASP A 170 4.94 23.07 23.24
C ASP A 170 5.45 23.11 21.79
N ASN A 171 6.55 23.83 21.56
CA ASN A 171 7.16 24.03 20.23
C ASN A 171 7.92 22.79 19.69
N LEU A 172 7.45 21.58 20.01
CA LEU A 172 8.07 20.34 19.57
C LEU A 172 7.28 19.71 18.40
N PRO A 173 7.96 19.09 17.41
CA PRO A 173 7.30 18.26 16.42
C PRO A 173 6.54 17.11 17.09
N ARG A 174 5.32 16.83 16.64
CA ARG A 174 4.52 15.71 17.14
C ARG A 174 4.16 14.76 15.99
N THR A 175 4.07 13.49 16.33
CA THR A 175 3.43 12.47 15.50
C THR A 175 1.99 12.37 15.92
N VAL A 176 1.06 12.52 14.98
CA VAL A 176 -0.38 12.42 15.23
C VAL A 176 -0.89 11.16 14.54
N TYR A 177 -1.58 10.33 15.31
CA TYR A 177 -2.30 9.17 14.79
C TYR A 177 -3.75 9.60 14.55
N PHE A 178 -4.27 9.27 13.37
CA PHE A 178 -5.66 9.52 13.04
C PHE A 178 -6.50 8.35 13.52
N GLU A 179 -7.50 8.59 14.38
CA GLU A 179 -8.47 7.58 14.79
C GLU A 179 -9.75 7.74 13.98
N ALA A 180 -10.11 6.73 13.18
CA ALA A 180 -11.42 6.70 12.54
C ALA A 180 -12.49 6.38 13.59
N HIS A 181 -13.26 7.39 14.01
CA HIS A 181 -14.34 7.19 14.96
C HIS A 181 -15.51 6.41 14.34
N HIS A 182 -15.63 5.13 14.69
CA HIS A 182 -16.93 4.55 15.01
C HIS A 182 -16.98 4.35 16.53
N LEU A 183 -17.97 4.99 17.17
CA LEU A 183 -18.19 5.02 18.63
C LEU A 183 -18.23 3.60 19.21
N TYR A 184 -17.40 3.28 20.23
CA TYR A 184 -17.83 2.77 21.55
C TYR A 184 -16.63 2.48 22.51
N ASN A 185 -16.76 3.05 23.72
CA ASN A 185 -16.02 2.88 25.00
C ASN A 185 -14.73 2.06 25.10
N GLY A 186 -13.64 2.77 25.42
CA GLY A 186 -12.83 2.49 26.62
C GLY A 186 -11.43 1.94 26.41
N GLY A 187 -10.43 2.83 26.36
CA GLY A 187 -9.02 2.56 26.69
C GLY A 187 -8.22 1.89 25.58
N ASP A 188 -7.27 2.65 25.02
CA ASP A 188 -6.32 2.29 23.94
C ASP A 188 -6.97 1.88 22.60
N VAL A 189 -6.95 2.80 21.63
CA VAL A 189 -7.60 2.62 20.32
C VAL A 189 -6.56 2.22 19.26
N TYR A 190 -6.71 1.01 18.76
CA TYR A 190 -6.02 0.48 17.60
C TYR A 190 -6.95 0.54 16.39
N LEU A 191 -6.43 0.97 15.24
CA LEU A 191 -7.13 0.86 13.96
C LEU A 191 -7.08 -0.60 13.46
N LEU A 192 -8.25 -1.25 13.41
CA LEU A 192 -8.51 -2.36 12.51
C LEU A 192 -9.37 -1.84 11.37
N LEU A 193 -8.76 -1.68 10.20
CA LEU A 193 -9.47 -1.52 8.94
C LEU A 193 -9.75 -2.94 8.41
N GLU A 194 -10.92 -3.50 8.74
CA GLU A 194 -11.44 -4.68 8.03
C GLU A 194 -11.82 -4.33 6.59
#